data_AF-A0A1A7YNY2-F1
#
_entry.id   AF-A0A1A7YNY2-F1
#
_cell.length_a   1.000
_cell.length_b   1.000
_cell.length_c   1.000
_cell.angle_alpha   90.00
_cell.angle_beta   90.00
_cell.angle_gamma   90.00
#
_symmetry.space_group_name_H-M   'P 1'
#
loop_
_entity.id
_entity.type
_entity.pdbx_description
1 polymer ?
#
loop_
_entity_poly.entity_id
_entity_poly.type
_entity_poly.pdbx_seq_one_letter_code
_entity_poly.pdbx_strand_id
1 'polypeptide(L)'
;DIGTLVVFTLQVHVDRKSPGHHSNLEVEFDWPKEVTNGKWLLYLTEIQLEGASSTRCTQSEINPLNLLMSHERKSMMRSLKGHQVEDAKKEEEKGKVLPIFNVWGHKNSYQLNCTSGAKCVKLSCPLLDMNNAAFVTVRSRLWNSTMIEDFGDARSIMVQVQATLKLSTKLTTTLKSSPSLIELYIYPDYALQLNSGSHLWIIMMSVLAGVLLLALICLLLWKCGFFKKTSTRELYEAKTQRACMKNRPSDRDKLTQEL
;
A
#
# COMPACT_ATOMS: atom_id res chain seq x y z
N ASP A 1 0.50 -7.03 -0.75
CA ASP A 1 0.09 -7.73 0.48
C ASP A 1 -1.39 -8.02 0.53
N ILE A 2 -1.76 -9.14 1.17
CA ILE A 2 -3.17 -9.51 1.43
C ILE A 2 -3.70 -8.66 2.59
N GLY A 3 -4.89 -8.07 2.41
CA GLY A 3 -5.45 -7.10 3.34
C GLY A 3 -6.39 -7.69 4.39
N THR A 4 -7.32 -6.84 4.83
CA THR A 4 -8.30 -7.13 5.88
C THR A 4 -9.21 -8.29 5.52
N LEU A 5 -9.55 -9.12 6.51
CA LEU A 5 -10.53 -10.20 6.36
C LEU A 5 -11.93 -9.61 6.23
N VAL A 6 -12.66 -10.04 5.20
CA VAL A 6 -14.07 -9.71 4.97
C VAL A 6 -14.85 -11.02 4.93
N VAL A 7 -15.90 -11.10 5.75
CA VAL A 7 -16.73 -12.29 5.91
C VAL A 7 -18.13 -11.96 5.46
N PHE A 8 -18.62 -12.70 4.47
CA PHE A 8 -19.98 -12.61 3.97
C PHE A 8 -20.75 -13.83 4.47
N THR A 9 -21.88 -13.60 5.11
CA THR A 9 -22.74 -14.68 5.62
C THR A 9 -24.10 -14.57 4.99
N LEU A 10 -24.53 -15.64 4.30
CA LEU A 10 -25.86 -15.76 3.73
C LEU A 10 -26.63 -16.82 4.51
N GLN A 11 -27.85 -16.47 4.93
CA GLN A 11 -28.78 -17.41 5.53
C GLN A 11 -29.85 -17.80 4.50
N VAL A 12 -30.00 -19.11 4.27
CA VAL A 12 -31.04 -19.68 3.42
C VAL A 12 -32.08 -20.34 4.32
N HIS A 13 -33.35 -19.97 4.16
CA HIS A 13 -34.48 -20.53 4.90
C HIS A 13 -35.53 -21.10 3.94
N VAL A 14 -36.15 -22.22 4.31
CA VAL A 14 -37.22 -22.85 3.54
C VAL A 14 -38.51 -22.86 4.36
N ASP A 15 -39.47 -22.01 3.97
CA ASP A 15 -40.74 -21.83 4.69
C ASP A 15 -41.73 -23.00 4.53
N ARG A 16 -41.65 -23.76 3.43
CA ARG A 16 -42.56 -24.90 3.17
C ARG A 16 -41.77 -26.20 3.01
N LYS A 17 -41.81 -27.02 4.07
CA LYS A 17 -41.33 -28.40 4.02
C LYS A 17 -42.32 -29.24 3.22
N SER A 18 -41.97 -29.61 1.99
CA SER A 18 -42.73 -30.65 1.28
C SER A 18 -42.34 -32.01 1.89
N PRO A 19 -43.31 -32.78 2.43
CA PRO A 19 -42.99 -34.05 3.09
C PRO A 19 -42.39 -35.01 2.07
N GLY A 20 -41.11 -35.37 2.23
CA GLY A 20 -40.43 -36.38 1.41
C GLY A 20 -39.63 -35.88 0.20
N HIS A 21 -39.48 -34.57 -0.01
CA HIS A 21 -38.61 -34.04 -1.07
C HIS A 21 -37.38 -33.35 -0.47
N HIS A 22 -36.21 -33.97 -0.64
CA HIS A 22 -34.93 -33.29 -0.45
C HIS A 22 -34.76 -32.35 -1.64
N SER A 23 -35.20 -31.10 -1.51
CA SER A 23 -34.96 -30.10 -2.56
C SER A 23 -33.47 -29.78 -2.57
N ASN A 24 -32.75 -30.31 -3.57
CA ASN A 24 -31.37 -29.94 -3.83
C ASN A 24 -31.34 -28.46 -4.23
N LEU A 25 -30.94 -27.60 -3.30
CA LEU A 25 -30.78 -26.17 -3.51
C LEU A 25 -29.32 -25.87 -3.81
N GLU A 26 -29.08 -24.82 -4.58
CA GLU A 26 -27.74 -24.39 -4.93
C GLU A 26 -27.67 -22.87 -4.82
N VAL A 27 -26.70 -22.38 -4.05
CA VAL A 27 -26.44 -20.95 -3.92
C VAL A 27 -25.32 -20.58 -4.89
N GLU A 28 -25.58 -19.62 -5.76
CA GLU A 28 -24.62 -19.06 -6.69
C GLU A 28 -24.30 -17.62 -6.30
N PHE A 29 -23.01 -17.31 -6.08
CA PHE A 29 -22.52 -15.96 -5.84
C PHE A 29 -21.79 -15.45 -7.08
N ASP A 30 -22.13 -14.25 -7.53
CA ASP A 30 -21.32 -13.48 -8.47
C ASP A 30 -20.26 -12.72 -7.68
N TRP A 31 -19.06 -13.32 -7.61
CA TRP A 31 -18.00 -12.89 -6.71
C TRP A 31 -17.01 -11.93 -7.39
N PRO A 32 -16.89 -10.66 -6.96
CA PRO A 32 -16.01 -9.67 -7.57
C PRO A 32 -14.54 -9.91 -7.21
N LYS A 33 -13.90 -10.76 -8.02
CA LYS A 33 -12.53 -11.26 -7.83
C LYS A 33 -11.48 -10.22 -8.20
N GLU A 34 -11.68 -9.54 -9.32
CA GLU A 34 -10.71 -8.61 -9.89
C GLU A 34 -11.38 -7.28 -10.26
N VAL A 35 -10.60 -6.22 -10.30
CA VAL A 35 -10.98 -4.95 -10.93
C VAL A 35 -10.74 -5.01 -12.45
N THR A 36 -11.32 -4.08 -13.21
CA THR A 36 -11.24 -4.08 -14.68
C THR A 36 -9.82 -4.12 -15.24
N ASN A 37 -8.86 -3.52 -14.52
CA ASN A 37 -7.43 -3.52 -14.82
C ASN A 37 -6.72 -4.86 -14.53
N GLY A 38 -7.42 -5.89 -14.03
CA GLY A 38 -6.88 -7.22 -13.76
C GLY A 38 -6.14 -7.36 -12.43
N LYS A 39 -6.16 -6.34 -11.56
CA LYS A 39 -5.68 -6.49 -10.18
C LYS A 39 -6.74 -7.19 -9.32
N TRP A 40 -6.32 -7.87 -8.27
CA TRP A 40 -7.21 -8.52 -7.32
C TRP A 40 -8.05 -7.49 -6.54
N LEU A 41 -9.32 -7.79 -6.30
CA LEU A 41 -10.22 -6.98 -5.47
C LEU A 41 -10.55 -7.72 -4.18
N LEU A 42 -11.35 -8.79 -4.26
CA LEU A 42 -11.64 -9.69 -3.15
C LEU A 42 -11.03 -11.07 -3.40
N TYR A 43 -10.02 -11.40 -2.61
CA TYR A 43 -9.37 -12.70 -2.65
C TYR A 43 -10.13 -13.71 -1.79
N LEU A 44 -10.74 -14.70 -2.43
CA LEU A 44 -11.49 -15.75 -1.74
C LEU A 44 -10.55 -16.71 -1.01
N THR A 45 -10.73 -16.87 0.31
CA THR A 45 -9.88 -17.75 1.14
C THR A 45 -10.55 -19.07 1.45
N GLU A 46 -11.79 -19.04 1.93
CA GLU A 46 -12.48 -20.22 2.44
C GLU A 46 -13.99 -20.05 2.29
N ILE A 47 -14.71 -21.14 2.05
CA ILE A 47 -16.16 -21.18 2.14
C ILE A 47 -16.52 -22.22 3.20
N GLN A 48 -17.33 -21.82 4.17
CA GLN A 48 -17.82 -22.67 5.25
C GLN A 48 -19.33 -22.80 5.14
N LEU A 49 -19.84 -24.01 5.39
CA LEU A 49 -21.27 -24.31 5.37
C LEU A 49 -21.69 -24.90 6.71
N GLU A 50 -22.76 -24.36 7.26
CA GLU A 50 -23.38 -24.83 8.50
C GLU A 50 -24.86 -25.14 8.26
N GLY A 51 -25.38 -26.22 8.83
CA GLY A 51 -26.80 -26.60 8.72
C GLY A 51 -27.22 -27.31 7.42
N ALA A 52 -26.27 -27.56 6.51
CA ALA A 52 -26.42 -28.41 5.33
C ALA A 52 -25.16 -29.25 5.11
N SER A 53 -25.31 -30.42 4.52
CA SER A 53 -24.17 -31.17 3.98
C SER A 53 -23.80 -30.58 2.61
N SER A 54 -22.52 -30.55 2.24
CA SER A 54 -22.10 -30.18 0.89
C SER A 54 -20.97 -31.08 0.42
N THR A 55 -21.06 -31.58 -0.81
CA THR A 55 -20.07 -32.53 -1.34
C THR A 55 -18.83 -31.83 -1.91
N ARG A 56 -18.93 -30.53 -2.25
CA ARG A 56 -17.85 -29.54 -2.52
C ARG A 56 -18.44 -28.31 -3.21
N CYS A 57 -18.24 -27.10 -2.68
CA CYS A 57 -18.41 -25.86 -3.45
C CYS A 57 -17.34 -25.78 -4.57
N THR A 58 -17.55 -24.91 -5.57
CA THR A 58 -16.61 -24.70 -6.70
C THR A 58 -15.16 -24.50 -6.22
N GLN A 59 -14.33 -25.55 -6.27
CA GLN A 59 -12.99 -25.54 -5.66
C GLN A 59 -11.95 -24.75 -6.46
N SER A 60 -12.12 -24.64 -7.78
CA SER A 60 -11.12 -24.04 -8.68
C SER A 60 -10.87 -22.54 -8.42
N GLU A 61 -11.80 -21.85 -7.77
CA GLU A 61 -11.69 -20.41 -7.47
C GLU A 61 -11.31 -20.13 -6.02
N ILE A 62 -11.28 -21.15 -5.15
CA ILE A 62 -10.98 -20.99 -3.73
C ILE A 62 -9.47 -20.96 -3.53
N ASN A 63 -8.97 -19.84 -2.99
CA ASN A 63 -7.59 -19.68 -2.54
C ASN A 63 -6.52 -20.15 -3.56
N PRO A 64 -6.55 -19.68 -4.82
CA PRO A 64 -5.64 -20.18 -5.88
C PRO A 64 -4.15 -19.91 -5.58
N LEU A 65 -3.85 -18.87 -4.79
CA LEU A 65 -2.49 -18.52 -4.37
C LEU A 65 -2.07 -19.23 -3.07
N ASN A 66 -2.91 -20.11 -2.51
CA ASN A 66 -2.66 -20.86 -1.28
C ASN A 66 -2.20 -19.98 -0.10
N LEU A 67 -2.83 -18.82 0.09
CA LEU A 67 -2.44 -17.81 1.08
C LEU A 67 -2.95 -18.09 2.50
N LEU A 68 -3.55 -19.25 2.78
CA LEU A 68 -4.07 -19.61 4.11
C LEU A 68 -3.00 -20.23 5.03
N MET A 69 -3.03 -19.81 6.31
CA MET A 69 -2.30 -20.33 7.49
C MET A 69 -0.95 -19.72 7.89
N SER A 70 -0.28 -18.87 7.10
CA SER A 70 1.01 -18.31 7.53
C SER A 70 0.88 -17.09 8.47
N HIS A 71 -0.15 -16.25 8.28
CA HIS A 71 -0.29 -15.00 9.04
C HIS A 71 -0.89 -15.21 10.44
N GLU A 72 -1.83 -16.15 10.62
CA GLU A 72 -2.36 -16.48 11.96
C GLU A 72 -1.30 -17.18 12.83
N ARG A 73 -0.50 -18.09 12.22
CA ARG A 73 0.63 -18.72 12.92
C ARG A 73 1.70 -17.69 13.32
N LYS A 74 1.95 -16.68 12.46
CA LYS A 74 2.89 -15.59 12.76
C LYS A 74 2.33 -14.58 13.78
N SER A 75 1.04 -14.26 13.77
CA SER A 75 0.45 -13.33 14.76
C SER A 75 0.38 -13.98 16.15
N MET A 76 0.05 -15.26 16.24
CA MET A 76 0.11 -16.03 17.49
C MET A 76 1.54 -16.11 18.03
N MET A 77 2.54 -16.28 17.16
CA MET A 77 3.96 -16.31 17.57
C MET A 77 4.50 -14.93 17.99
N ARG A 78 3.96 -13.82 17.46
CA ARG A 78 4.27 -12.47 17.95
C ARG A 78 3.57 -12.15 19.28
N SER A 79 2.35 -12.64 19.47
CA SER A 79 1.56 -12.41 20.69
C SER A 79 2.14 -13.18 21.90
N LEU A 80 2.67 -14.38 21.68
CA LEU A 80 3.35 -15.18 22.72
C LEU A 80 4.75 -14.66 23.09
N LYS A 81 5.38 -13.83 22.26
CA LYS A 81 6.74 -13.31 22.50
C LYS A 81 6.76 -11.86 23.00
N GLY A 82 5.59 -11.24 23.18
CA GLY A 82 5.44 -9.83 23.57
C GLY A 82 5.00 -9.57 25.01
N HIS A 83 4.84 -10.59 25.86
CA HIS A 83 4.53 -10.40 27.29
C HIS A 83 5.77 -10.55 28.16
N GLN A 84 6.68 -9.58 28.08
CA GLN A 84 7.45 -9.16 29.25
C GLN A 84 7.36 -7.64 29.37
N VAL A 85 6.54 -7.26 30.36
CA VAL A 85 6.51 -6.04 31.16
C VAL A 85 7.59 -5.00 30.84
N GLU A 86 7.16 -3.82 30.39
CA GLU A 86 7.59 -2.55 30.97
C GLU A 86 6.37 -1.64 31.14
N ASP A 87 5.87 -1.59 32.37
CA ASP A 87 5.00 -0.53 32.88
C ASP A 87 5.80 0.79 32.92
N ALA A 88 5.46 1.72 32.04
CA ALA A 88 5.91 3.11 32.14
C ALA A 88 4.78 4.07 31.75
N LYS A 89 4.22 4.68 32.80
CA LYS A 89 3.48 5.96 32.87
C LYS A 89 2.77 6.45 31.60
N LYS A 90 1.44 6.40 31.63
CA LYS A 90 0.57 7.31 30.87
C LYS A 90 0.81 8.75 31.34
N GLU A 91 1.50 9.55 30.53
CA GLU A 91 1.31 10.99 30.50
C GLU A 91 0.21 11.32 29.49
N GLU A 92 -0.87 11.94 29.98
CA GLU A 92 -1.87 12.64 29.19
C GLU A 92 -1.22 13.84 28.50
N GLU A 93 -0.61 13.65 27.33
CA GLU A 93 -0.38 14.75 26.41
C GLU A 93 -1.67 15.00 25.61
N LYS A 94 -2.40 16.04 26.02
CA LYS A 94 -3.38 16.72 25.16
C LYS A 94 -2.65 17.22 23.90
N GLY A 95 -2.60 16.36 22.89
CA GLY A 95 -2.18 16.70 21.55
C GLY A 95 -3.05 17.84 21.03
N LYS A 96 -2.44 19.02 20.89
CA LYS A 96 -3.05 20.19 20.26
C LYS A 96 -3.45 19.79 18.85
N VAL A 97 -4.76 19.70 18.61
CA VAL A 97 -5.34 19.60 17.28
C VAL A 97 -4.95 20.89 16.55
N LEU A 98 -3.88 20.85 15.77
CA LEU A 98 -3.59 21.89 14.78
C LEU A 98 -4.76 21.88 13.77
N PRO A 99 -5.30 23.05 13.39
CA PRO A 99 -6.43 23.10 12.49
C PRO A 99 -5.99 22.50 11.16
N ILE A 100 -6.62 21.39 10.80
CA ILE A 100 -6.48 20.76 9.48
C ILE A 100 -6.99 21.81 8.49
N PHE A 101 -6.07 22.41 7.72
CA PHE A 101 -6.44 23.10 6.51
C PHE A 101 -7.00 22.05 5.55
N ASN A 102 -8.32 21.99 5.47
CA ASN A 102 -9.04 21.12 4.55
C ASN A 102 -8.73 21.58 3.12
N VAL A 103 -7.64 21.05 2.53
CA VAL A 103 -7.55 20.96 1.07
C VAL A 103 -8.57 19.90 0.69
N TRP A 104 -9.80 20.34 0.45
CA TRP A 104 -10.89 19.54 -0.06
C TRP A 104 -10.58 19.21 -1.53
N GLY A 105 -9.59 18.35 -1.75
CA GLY A 105 -9.49 17.62 -3.00
C GLY A 105 -10.79 16.83 -3.15
N HIS A 106 -11.45 16.96 -4.29
CA HIS A 106 -12.66 16.20 -4.60
C HIS A 106 -12.35 14.70 -4.49
N LYS A 107 -12.68 14.09 -3.34
CA LYS A 107 -12.55 12.65 -3.15
C LYS A 107 -13.74 11.98 -3.81
N ASN A 108 -13.49 11.15 -4.80
CA ASN A 108 -14.53 10.47 -5.56
C ASN A 108 -15.07 9.25 -4.80
N SER A 109 -16.36 8.96 -4.97
CA SER A 109 -16.95 7.71 -4.49
C SER A 109 -17.07 6.72 -5.65
N TYR A 110 -16.62 5.50 -5.45
CA TYR A 110 -16.60 4.45 -6.47
C TYR A 110 -17.61 3.35 -6.13
N GLN A 111 -18.31 2.86 -7.14
CA GLN A 111 -19.20 1.71 -7.03
C GLN A 111 -18.69 0.60 -7.96
N LEU A 112 -18.42 -0.56 -7.38
CA LEU A 112 -17.89 -1.73 -8.07
C LEU A 112 -18.92 -2.86 -7.99
N ASN A 113 -19.39 -3.31 -9.14
CA ASN A 113 -20.26 -4.47 -9.27
C ASN A 113 -19.81 -5.32 -10.49
N CYS A 114 -20.43 -6.47 -10.68
CA CYS A 114 -20.07 -7.40 -11.76
C CYS A 114 -20.38 -6.89 -13.18
N THR A 115 -21.25 -5.90 -13.31
CA THR A 115 -21.63 -5.28 -14.60
C THR A 115 -20.73 -4.09 -14.93
N SER A 116 -20.21 -3.41 -13.91
CA SER A 116 -19.45 -2.17 -13.97
C SER A 116 -18.42 -2.11 -12.84
N GLY A 117 -17.14 -2.15 -13.20
CA GLY A 117 -16.03 -1.90 -12.29
C GLY A 117 -15.36 -3.16 -11.71
N ALA A 118 -15.99 -4.33 -11.74
CA ALA A 118 -15.38 -5.58 -11.30
C ALA A 118 -15.58 -6.73 -12.29
N LYS A 119 -14.59 -7.60 -12.39
CA LYS A 119 -14.66 -8.91 -13.06
C LYS A 119 -15.03 -9.96 -12.02
N CYS A 120 -16.17 -10.59 -12.23
CA CYS A 120 -16.71 -11.56 -11.30
C CYS A 120 -16.51 -13.01 -11.76
N VAL A 121 -16.38 -13.90 -10.79
CA VAL A 121 -16.40 -15.35 -10.98
C VAL A 121 -17.63 -15.94 -10.28
N LYS A 122 -18.17 -17.02 -10.83
CA LYS A 122 -19.34 -17.69 -10.25
C LYS A 122 -18.91 -18.74 -9.24
N LEU A 123 -19.33 -18.56 -8.00
CA LEU A 123 -19.11 -19.53 -6.93
C LEU A 123 -20.42 -20.27 -6.68
N SER A 124 -20.42 -21.58 -6.88
CA SER A 124 -21.60 -22.40 -6.69
C SER A 124 -21.42 -23.33 -5.49
N CYS A 125 -22.41 -23.34 -4.61
CA CYS A 125 -22.43 -24.14 -3.40
C CYS A 125 -23.75 -24.94 -3.32
N PRO A 126 -23.72 -26.25 -3.58
CA PRO A 126 -24.88 -27.10 -3.40
C PRO A 126 -25.17 -27.27 -1.91
N LEU A 127 -26.42 -27.02 -1.52
CA LEU A 127 -26.97 -27.25 -0.19
C LEU A 127 -27.73 -28.57 -0.21
N LEU A 128 -27.11 -29.61 0.34
CA LEU A 128 -27.70 -30.94 0.46
C LEU A 128 -28.23 -31.15 1.87
N ASP A 129 -29.32 -31.90 1.98
CA ASP A 129 -29.93 -32.34 3.25
C ASP A 129 -30.18 -31.21 4.26
N MET A 130 -30.56 -30.02 3.76
CA MET A 130 -30.88 -28.89 4.63
C MET A 130 -32.20 -29.14 5.37
N ASN A 131 -32.18 -29.03 6.70
CA ASN A 131 -33.33 -29.43 7.51
C ASN A 131 -34.42 -28.34 7.59
N ASN A 132 -34.02 -27.08 7.84
CA ASN A 132 -34.87 -25.88 7.92
C ASN A 132 -34.13 -24.62 7.45
N ALA A 133 -32.86 -24.47 7.83
CA ALA A 133 -32.01 -23.36 7.42
C ALA A 133 -30.56 -23.82 7.22
N ALA A 134 -29.83 -23.12 6.35
CA ALA A 134 -28.39 -23.28 6.17
C ALA A 134 -27.71 -21.91 6.15
N PHE A 135 -26.48 -21.87 6.63
CA PHE A 135 -25.61 -20.71 6.57
C PHE A 135 -24.46 -21.00 5.63
N VAL A 136 -24.22 -20.09 4.70
CA VAL A 136 -23.07 -20.11 3.80
C VAL A 136 -22.18 -18.92 4.15
N THR A 137 -21.01 -19.20 4.69
CA THR A 137 -20.04 -18.19 5.10
C THR A 137 -18.87 -18.17 4.13
N VAL A 138 -18.75 -17.08 3.38
CA VAL A 138 -17.69 -16.86 2.41
C VAL A 138 -16.65 -15.94 3.04
N ARG A 139 -15.47 -16.48 3.33
CA ARG A 139 -14.33 -15.74 3.89
C ARG A 139 -13.43 -15.27 2.75
N SER A 140 -13.10 -14.00 2.80
CA SER A 140 -12.27 -13.36 1.78
C SER A 140 -11.36 -12.29 2.37
N ARG A 141 -10.44 -11.81 1.56
CA ARG A 141 -9.49 -10.78 1.93
C ARG A 141 -9.51 -9.66 0.91
N LEU A 142 -9.56 -8.42 1.39
CA LEU A 142 -9.42 -7.25 0.54
C LEU A 142 -7.97 -7.13 0.06
N TRP A 143 -7.74 -6.76 -1.20
CA TRP A 143 -6.37 -6.61 -1.70
C TRP A 143 -5.82 -5.21 -1.43
N ASN A 144 -4.85 -5.08 -0.51
CA ASN A 144 -4.35 -3.78 -0.07
C ASN A 144 -3.70 -2.97 -1.20
N SER A 145 -2.90 -3.61 -2.06
CA SER A 145 -2.21 -2.89 -3.14
C SER A 145 -3.19 -2.21 -4.09
N THR A 146 -4.30 -2.87 -4.42
CA THR A 146 -5.35 -2.29 -5.28
C THR A 146 -6.01 -1.10 -4.60
N MET A 147 -6.34 -1.22 -3.31
CA MET A 147 -6.97 -0.13 -2.55
C MET A 147 -6.08 1.12 -2.46
N ILE A 148 -4.77 0.93 -2.28
CA ILE A 148 -3.82 2.03 -2.09
C ILE A 148 -3.43 2.66 -3.43
N GLU A 149 -3.19 1.86 -4.46
CA GLU A 149 -2.70 2.33 -5.76
C GLU A 149 -3.82 2.88 -6.64
N ASP A 150 -4.92 2.13 -6.79
CA ASP A 150 -5.97 2.46 -7.75
C ASP A 150 -7.10 3.29 -7.14
N PHE A 151 -7.30 3.18 -5.81
CA PHE A 151 -8.35 3.88 -5.08
C PHE A 151 -7.80 4.77 -3.96
N GLY A 152 -6.53 5.18 -4.05
CA GLY A 152 -5.87 6.01 -3.05
C GLY A 152 -6.44 7.42 -2.89
N ASP A 153 -7.30 7.88 -3.80
CA ASP A 153 -8.01 9.16 -3.74
C ASP A 153 -9.50 9.02 -3.39
N ALA A 154 -9.98 7.77 -3.23
CA ALA A 154 -11.39 7.48 -3.04
C ALA A 154 -11.90 7.97 -1.68
N ARG A 155 -13.07 8.61 -1.63
CA ARG A 155 -13.76 8.89 -0.36
C ARG A 155 -14.33 7.62 0.24
N SER A 156 -14.93 6.80 -0.60
CA SER A 156 -15.63 5.58 -0.24
C SER A 156 -15.69 4.67 -1.47
N ILE A 157 -15.54 3.38 -1.24
CA ILE A 157 -15.68 2.37 -2.29
C ILE A 157 -16.79 1.43 -1.84
N MET A 158 -17.81 1.27 -2.68
CA MET A 158 -18.89 0.33 -2.44
C MET A 158 -18.72 -0.86 -3.38
N VAL A 159 -18.51 -2.06 -2.83
CA VAL A 159 -18.43 -3.31 -3.59
C VAL A 159 -19.73 -4.08 -3.40
N GLN A 160 -20.39 -4.43 -4.50
CA GLN A 160 -21.65 -5.16 -4.48
C GLN A 160 -21.41 -6.62 -4.89
N VAL A 161 -21.90 -7.54 -4.06
CA VAL A 161 -21.88 -8.98 -4.29
C VAL A 161 -23.32 -9.45 -4.46
N GLN A 162 -23.59 -10.21 -5.51
CA GLN A 162 -24.92 -10.74 -5.79
C GLN A 162 -24.96 -12.24 -5.46
N ALA A 163 -25.96 -12.66 -4.69
CA ALA A 163 -26.23 -14.06 -4.37
C ALA A 163 -27.59 -14.46 -4.94
N THR A 164 -27.65 -15.61 -5.59
CA THR A 164 -28.86 -16.17 -6.19
C THR A 164 -29.09 -17.59 -5.70
N LEU A 165 -30.34 -17.92 -5.39
CA LEU A 165 -30.73 -19.26 -5.00
C LEU A 165 -31.34 -19.96 -6.22
N LYS A 166 -30.75 -21.09 -6.60
CA LYS A 166 -31.20 -21.93 -7.70
C LYS A 166 -31.64 -23.29 -7.19
N LEU A 167 -32.54 -23.91 -7.94
CA LEU A 167 -32.90 -25.30 -7.73
C LEU A 167 -31.95 -26.16 -8.57
N SER A 168 -31.28 -27.13 -7.95
CA SER A 168 -30.30 -28.00 -8.61
C SER A 168 -30.97 -29.10 -9.47
N THR A 169 -32.31 -29.15 -9.53
CA THR A 169 -33.05 -30.17 -10.28
C THR A 169 -33.31 -29.75 -11.74
N LYS A 170 -33.26 -30.71 -12.67
CA LYS A 170 -33.52 -30.51 -14.11
C LYS A 170 -34.99 -30.20 -14.44
N LEU A 171 -35.90 -30.21 -13.47
CA LEU A 171 -37.29 -29.83 -13.69
C LEU A 171 -37.40 -28.31 -13.64
N THR A 172 -37.91 -27.74 -14.73
CA THR A 172 -38.20 -26.32 -14.98
C THR A 172 -39.32 -25.77 -14.09
N THR A 173 -39.30 -26.07 -12.80
CA THR A 173 -40.13 -25.38 -11.83
C THR A 173 -39.43 -24.06 -11.52
N THR A 174 -39.93 -22.97 -12.08
CA THR A 174 -39.37 -21.63 -11.88
C THR A 174 -39.46 -21.26 -10.39
N LEU A 175 -38.39 -21.50 -9.64
CA LEU A 175 -38.23 -20.91 -8.33
C LEU A 175 -38.20 -19.40 -8.54
N LYS A 176 -39.19 -18.68 -8.01
CA LYS A 176 -39.20 -17.22 -7.97
C LYS A 176 -38.20 -16.76 -6.90
N SER A 177 -36.92 -16.97 -7.15
CA SER A 177 -35.84 -16.47 -6.30
C SER A 177 -35.43 -15.09 -6.79
N SER A 178 -35.58 -14.10 -5.93
CA SER A 178 -35.00 -12.78 -6.14
C SER A 178 -33.52 -12.81 -5.71
N PRO A 179 -32.62 -12.20 -6.51
CA PRO A 179 -31.22 -12.06 -6.10
C PRO A 179 -31.11 -11.24 -4.82
N SER A 180 -30.29 -11.70 -3.87
CA SER A 180 -29.90 -10.95 -2.69
C SER A 180 -28.63 -10.16 -3.00
N LEU A 181 -28.66 -8.85 -2.75
CA LEU A 181 -27.51 -7.97 -2.93
C LEU A 181 -26.87 -7.67 -1.58
N ILE A 182 -25.56 -7.89 -1.48
CA ILE A 182 -24.76 -7.61 -0.30
C ILE A 182 -23.78 -6.49 -0.65
N GLU A 183 -23.80 -5.42 0.13
CA GLU A 183 -22.97 -4.24 -0.09
C GLU A 183 -21.86 -4.15 0.95
N LEU A 184 -20.62 -4.08 0.47
CA LEU A 184 -19.43 -3.84 1.29
C LEU A 184 -18.97 -2.39 1.11
N TYR A 185 -18.97 -1.63 2.19
CA TYR A 185 -18.47 -0.27 2.23
C TYR A 185 -17.04 -0.23 2.75
N ILE A 186 -16.13 0.32 1.95
CA ILE A 186 -14.71 0.45 2.27
C ILE A 186 -14.40 1.94 2.41
N TYR A 187 -13.93 2.32 3.59
CA TYR A 187 -13.49 3.67 3.90
C TYR A 187 -11.97 3.66 4.08
N PRO A 188 -11.22 4.18 3.11
CA PRO A 188 -9.78 4.33 3.27
C PRO A 188 -9.47 5.33 4.40
N ASP A 189 -8.75 4.86 5.42
CA ASP A 189 -8.29 5.70 6.52
C ASP A 189 -7.03 6.45 6.08
N TYR A 190 -7.20 7.74 5.82
CA TYR A 190 -6.13 8.64 5.39
C TYR A 190 -5.47 9.31 6.60
N ALA A 191 -5.15 8.56 7.64
CA ALA A 191 -4.48 9.15 8.81
C ALA A 191 -3.11 9.76 8.46
N LEU A 192 -2.46 9.41 7.35
CA LEU A 192 -1.09 9.86 7.03
C LEU A 192 -0.80 10.04 5.52
N GLN A 193 -1.75 10.59 4.75
CA GLN A 193 -1.41 11.18 3.44
C GLN A 193 -1.30 12.72 3.50
N LEU A 194 -0.89 13.26 4.65
CA LEU A 194 0.00 14.40 4.55
C LEU A 194 1.25 13.88 3.83
N ASN A 195 1.56 14.43 2.66
CA ASN A 195 2.89 14.44 2.06
C ASN A 195 3.28 13.58 0.84
N SER A 196 2.38 12.85 0.17
CA SER A 196 2.74 12.23 -1.12
C SER A 196 2.90 13.26 -2.26
N GLY A 197 2.14 14.37 -2.23
CA GLY A 197 2.30 15.49 -3.17
C GLY A 197 3.29 16.59 -2.73
N SER A 198 3.72 16.59 -1.47
CA SER A 198 4.48 17.70 -0.86
C SER A 198 5.89 17.34 -0.40
N HIS A 199 6.39 16.16 -0.75
CA HIS A 199 7.80 15.82 -0.56
C HIS A 199 8.75 16.60 -1.48
N LEU A 200 8.29 17.07 -2.66
CA LEU A 200 9.10 17.85 -3.59
C LEU A 200 9.48 19.23 -3.02
N TRP A 201 8.58 19.88 -2.28
CA TRP A 201 8.88 21.13 -1.60
C TRP A 201 9.94 20.95 -0.51
N ILE A 202 9.96 19.81 0.19
CA ILE A 202 11.01 19.50 1.17
C ILE A 202 12.37 19.36 0.49
N ILE A 203 12.42 18.73 -0.69
CA ILE A 203 13.65 18.65 -1.49
C ILE A 203 14.09 20.06 -1.92
N MET A 204 13.17 20.89 -2.41
CA MET A 204 13.48 22.28 -2.80
C MET A 204 14.01 23.09 -1.61
N MET A 205 13.39 22.98 -0.44
CA MET A 205 13.84 23.67 0.78
C MET A 205 15.19 23.14 1.27
N SER A 206 15.42 21.83 1.17
CA SER A 206 16.70 21.20 1.52
C SER A 206 17.83 21.67 0.61
N VAL A 207 17.61 21.71 -0.70
CA VAL A 207 18.58 22.23 -1.68
C VAL A 207 18.84 23.71 -1.44
N LEU A 208 17.80 24.52 -1.23
CA LEU A 208 17.94 25.95 -0.97
C LEU A 208 18.76 26.22 0.31
N ALA A 209 18.48 25.49 1.38
CA ALA A 209 19.24 25.57 2.63
C ALA A 209 20.70 25.12 2.44
N GLY A 210 20.94 24.04 1.68
CA GLY A 210 22.27 23.55 1.36
C GLY A 210 23.11 24.57 0.57
N VAL A 211 22.51 25.21 -0.44
CA VAL A 211 23.17 26.26 -1.23
C VAL A 211 23.51 27.48 -0.36
N LEU A 212 22.59 27.88 0.51
CA LEU A 212 22.80 29.00 1.44
C LEU A 212 23.95 28.72 2.41
N LEU A 213 24.00 27.51 2.97
CA LEU A 213 25.08 27.07 3.85
C LEU A 213 26.42 27.05 3.11
N LEU A 214 26.43 26.52 1.89
CA LEU A 214 27.64 26.44 1.06
C LEU A 214 28.17 27.83 0.70
N ALA A 215 27.29 28.77 0.33
CA ALA A 215 27.65 30.16 0.07
C ALA A 215 28.27 30.84 1.31
N LEU A 216 27.70 30.59 2.50
CA LEU A 216 28.21 31.13 3.76
C LEU A 216 29.60 30.57 4.08
N ILE A 217 29.84 29.27 3.88
CA ILE A 217 31.15 28.65 4.04
C ILE A 217 32.16 29.26 3.05
N CYS A 218 31.79 29.46 1.79
CA CYS A 218 32.66 30.13 0.81
C CYS A 218 33.03 31.56 1.24
N LEU A 219 32.07 32.33 1.78
CA LEU A 219 32.33 33.68 2.30
C LEU A 219 33.24 33.66 3.52
N LEU A 220 33.06 32.71 4.44
CA LEU A 220 33.94 32.52 5.59
C LEU A 220 35.36 32.15 5.12
N LEU A 221 35.51 31.21 4.20
CA LEU A 221 36.81 30.82 3.64
C LEU A 221 37.48 31.98 2.89
N TRP A 222 36.71 32.83 2.23
CA TRP A 222 37.19 34.07 1.60
C TRP A 222 37.67 35.08 2.65
N LYS A 223 36.87 35.36 3.68
CA LYS A 223 37.18 36.34 4.74
C LYS A 223 38.28 35.87 5.68
N CYS A 224 38.34 34.58 5.98
CA CYS A 224 39.42 33.94 6.74
C CYS A 224 40.70 33.76 5.92
N GLY A 225 40.73 34.20 4.65
CA GLY A 225 41.97 34.31 3.88
C GLY A 225 42.53 32.98 3.37
N PHE A 226 41.74 31.90 3.34
CA PHE A 226 42.18 30.61 2.79
C PHE A 226 42.43 30.69 1.28
N PHE A 227 41.75 31.62 0.60
CA PHE A 227 41.98 32.00 -0.81
C PHE A 227 42.85 33.26 -0.96
N LYS A 228 43.66 33.65 0.03
CA LYS A 228 44.91 34.34 -0.31
C LYS A 228 45.78 33.30 -1.00
N LYS A 229 45.51 33.13 -2.30
CA LYS A 229 46.45 32.57 -3.26
C LYS A 229 47.77 33.26 -2.94
N THR A 230 48.68 32.58 -2.26
CA THR A 230 50.09 32.97 -2.23
C THR A 230 50.40 33.25 -3.68
N SER A 231 50.59 34.53 -3.97
CA SER A 231 50.83 35.03 -5.31
C SER A 231 52.01 34.23 -5.82
N THR A 232 51.76 33.23 -6.69
CA THR A 232 52.81 32.49 -7.36
C THR A 232 53.68 33.46 -8.17
N ARG A 233 53.19 34.69 -8.41
CA ARG A 233 53.94 35.81 -8.96
C ARG A 233 55.13 36.26 -8.11
N GLU A 234 55.01 36.33 -6.78
CA GLU A 234 56.15 36.76 -5.94
C GLU A 234 57.21 35.65 -5.82
N LEU A 235 56.81 34.38 -5.82
CA LEU A 235 57.75 33.26 -5.84
C LEU A 235 58.46 33.10 -7.20
N TYR A 236 57.79 33.42 -8.32
CA TYR A 236 58.41 33.43 -9.65
C TYR A 236 59.37 34.62 -9.83
N GLU A 237 59.00 35.82 -9.39
CA GLU A 237 59.86 37.02 -9.45
C GLU A 237 61.11 36.89 -8.56
N ALA A 238 60.99 36.30 -7.36
CA ALA A 238 62.13 36.03 -6.48
C ALA A 238 63.09 34.97 -7.05
N LYS A 239 62.58 34.02 -7.86
CA LYS A 239 63.41 33.02 -8.54
C LYS A 239 64.14 33.58 -9.77
N THR A 240 63.52 34.46 -10.56
CA THR A 240 64.18 35.12 -11.70
C THR A 240 65.26 36.10 -11.25
N GLN A 241 65.07 36.85 -10.17
CA GLN A 241 66.12 37.72 -9.62
C GLN A 241 67.34 36.95 -9.10
N ARG A 242 67.12 35.80 -8.43
CA ARG A 242 68.23 34.91 -8.01
C ARG A 242 68.97 34.29 -9.20
N ALA A 243 68.29 33.99 -10.31
CA ALA A 243 68.91 33.49 -11.53
C ALA A 243 69.74 34.58 -12.25
N CYS A 244 69.26 35.83 -12.28
CA CYS A 244 70.02 36.96 -12.84
C CYS A 244 71.25 37.33 -11.99
N MET A 245 71.18 37.28 -10.65
CA MET A 245 72.35 37.55 -9.81
C MET A 245 73.43 36.47 -9.92
N LYS A 246 73.06 35.22 -10.22
CA LYS A 246 74.02 34.12 -10.37
C LYS A 246 74.79 34.14 -11.70
N ASN A 247 74.30 34.88 -12.69
CA ASN A 247 74.92 35.03 -14.01
C ASN A 247 75.65 36.37 -14.21
N ARG A 248 75.89 37.16 -13.16
CA ARG A 248 76.71 38.38 -13.27
C ARG A 248 78.18 37.97 -13.48
N PRO A 249 78.82 38.28 -14.63
CA PRO A 249 80.23 37.99 -14.84
C PRO A 249 81.04 38.85 -13.88
N SER A 250 81.88 38.22 -13.07
CA SER A 250 82.90 38.88 -12.26
C SER A 250 83.97 39.41 -13.20
N ASP A 251 84.08 40.73 -13.34
CA ASP A 251 85.29 41.40 -13.87
C ASP A 251 86.48 41.08 -12.97
N ARG A 252 87.09 39.92 -13.22
CA ARG A 252 88.45 39.57 -12.84
C ARG A 252 89.08 39.05 -14.11
N ASP A 253 89.69 39.95 -14.87
CA ASP A 253 90.87 39.71 -15.71
C ASP A 253 91.19 40.99 -16.51
N LYS A 254 91.98 41.87 -15.89
CA LYS A 254 93.02 42.70 -16.55
C LYS A 254 93.78 43.51 -15.49
N LEU A 255 94.61 42.82 -14.74
CA LEU A 255 95.87 43.40 -14.25
C LEU A 255 96.95 42.33 -14.31
N THR A 256 97.42 42.05 -15.51
CA THR A 256 98.77 41.55 -15.72
C THR A 256 99.41 42.43 -16.79
N GLN A 257 100.48 43.09 -16.36
CA GLN A 257 101.62 43.57 -17.15
C GLN A 257 101.80 45.10 -17.16
N GLU A 258 102.31 45.62 -16.04
CA GLU A 258 103.38 46.63 -16.05
C GLU A 258 104.68 45.92 -16.43
N LEU A 259 105.09 46.04 -17.70
CA LEU A 259 106.47 46.21 -18.17
C LEU A 259 106.49 46.45 -19.69
#